data_AF-A0A397C2L5-F1
#
_entry.id   AF-A0A397C2L5-F1
#
_cell.length_a   1.000
_cell.length_b   1.000
_cell.length_c   1.000
_cell.angle_alpha   90.00
_cell.angle_beta   90.00
_cell.angle_gamma   90.00
#
_symmetry.space_group_name_H-M   'P 1'
#
loop_
_entity.id
_entity.type
_entity.pdbx_description
1 polymer ?
#
loop_
_entity_poly.entity_id
_entity_poly.type
_entity_poly.pdbx_seq_one_letter_code
_entity_poly.pdbx_strand_id
1 'polypeptide(L)'
;VALPVMSLAERALKKKKVTRVTSGFMDFRFLCPTSNMCERFFSSTKLAIGDRRCSMTPKNFEEQMFLHANINLWTIEDVQEMMRSVE
;
A
#
# COMPACT_ATOMS: atom_id res chain seq x y z
N VAL A 1 16.84 -18.96 -2.97
CA VAL A 1 16.21 -18.10 -1.94
C VAL A 1 14.82 -18.66 -1.70
N ALA A 2 14.44 -18.93 -0.45
CA ALA A 2 13.13 -19.55 -0.18
C ALA A 2 12.01 -18.60 -0.62
N LEU A 3 11.09 -19.09 -1.47
CA LEU A 3 9.88 -18.35 -1.82
C LEU A 3 9.13 -17.98 -0.53
N PRO A 4 8.54 -16.78 -0.43
CA PRO A 4 7.68 -16.45 0.68
C PRO A 4 6.60 -17.52 0.81
N VAL A 5 6.57 -18.22 1.96
CA VAL A 5 5.63 -19.32 2.24
C VAL A 5 4.16 -18.90 2.12
N MET A 6 3.89 -17.58 2.08
CA MET A 6 2.57 -17.00 1.96
C MET A 6 2.56 -15.87 0.92
N SER A 7 1.52 -15.83 0.10
CA SER A 7 1.22 -14.75 -0.84
C SER A 7 0.99 -13.41 -0.14
N LEU A 8 1.05 -12.32 -0.93
CA LEU A 8 0.77 -10.96 -0.45
C LEU A 8 -0.63 -10.84 0.18
N ALA A 9 -1.63 -11.47 -0.44
CA ALA A 9 -3.00 -11.51 0.04
C ALA A 9 -3.11 -12.25 1.39
N GLU A 10 -2.43 -13.39 1.54
CA GLU A 10 -2.43 -14.16 2.79
C GLU A 10 -1.76 -13.40 3.93
N ARG A 11 -0.66 -12.69 3.65
CA ARG A 11 0.01 -11.81 4.62
C ARG A 11 -0.90 -10.66 5.06
N ALA A 12 -1.60 -10.02 4.13
CA ALA A 12 -2.55 -8.96 4.44
C ALA A 12 -3.71 -9.47 5.33
N LEU A 13 -4.26 -10.64 5.01
CA LEU A 13 -5.31 -11.28 5.81
C LEU A 13 -4.82 -11.66 7.21
N LYS A 14 -3.58 -12.17 7.34
CA LYS A 14 -2.97 -12.48 8.64
C LYS A 14 -2.82 -11.21 9.49
N LYS A 15 -2.34 -10.11 8.92
CA LYS A 15 -2.27 -8.79 9.60
C LYS A 15 -3.66 -8.35 10.08
N LYS A 16 -4.67 -8.43 9.22
CA LYS A 16 -6.06 -8.05 9.57
C LYS A 16 -6.65 -8.89 10.72
N LYS A 17 -6.34 -10.19 10.77
CA LYS A 17 -6.75 -11.10 11.86
C LYS A 17 -6.10 -10.72 13.20
N VAL A 18 -4.82 -10.34 13.19
CA VAL A 18 -4.09 -9.92 14.40
C VAL A 18 -4.66 -8.61 14.98
N THR A 19 -5.12 -7.68 14.13
CA THR A 19 -5.67 -6.40 14.57
C THR A 19 -7.14 -6.47 15.02
N ARG A 20 -7.76 -7.66 15.14
CA ARG A 20 -9.17 -7.78 15.56
C ARG A 20 -9.31 -7.36 17.03
N VAL A 21 -9.89 -6.19 17.26
CA VAL A 21 -10.17 -5.68 18.60
C VAL A 21 -11.32 -6.50 19.19
N THR A 22 -11.12 -7.04 20.38
CA THR A 22 -12.12 -7.80 21.15
C THR A 22 -13.07 -6.86 21.88
N SER A 23 -13.72 -5.93 21.17
CA SER A 23 -14.81 -5.16 21.76
C SER A 23 -16.14 -5.86 21.48
N GLY A 24 -17.10 -5.77 22.40
CA GLY A 24 -18.46 -6.28 22.21
C GLY A 24 -19.28 -5.48 21.18
N PHE A 25 -18.66 -4.50 20.51
CA PHE A 25 -19.27 -3.67 19.48
C PHE A 25 -18.84 -4.13 18.10
N MET A 26 -19.69 -3.90 17.07
CA MET A 26 -19.30 -4.15 15.70
C MET A 26 -18.08 -3.31 15.30
N ASP A 27 -17.09 -3.96 14.70
CA ASP A 27 -15.88 -3.30 14.20
C ASP A 27 -16.22 -2.48 12.95
N PHE A 28 -16.36 -1.16 13.09
CA PHE A 28 -16.60 -0.25 11.98
C PHE A 28 -15.33 0.25 11.28
N ARG A 29 -14.13 -0.26 11.59
CA ARG A 29 -12.89 0.22 10.93
C ARG A 29 -12.84 -0.06 9.43
N PHE A 30 -13.74 -0.91 8.91
CA PHE A 30 -13.93 -1.08 7.47
C PHE A 30 -14.65 0.11 6.83
N LEU A 31 -15.49 0.82 7.59
CA LEU A 31 -15.96 2.16 7.22
C LEU A 31 -14.75 3.07 7.46
N CYS A 32 -14.04 3.42 6.38
CA CYS A 32 -12.91 4.33 6.48
C CYS A 32 -13.38 5.59 7.22
N PRO A 33 -12.80 5.92 8.40
CA PRO A 33 -13.20 7.13 9.11
C PRO A 33 -12.83 8.31 8.21
N THR A 34 -13.86 9.07 7.82
CA THR A 34 -13.83 10.50 7.48
C THR A 34 -12.65 10.93 6.60
N SER A 35 -12.88 11.20 5.31
CA SER A 35 -12.08 12.03 4.38
C SER A 35 -10.56 12.18 4.56
N ASN A 36 -10.06 12.54 5.75
CA ASN A 36 -8.68 12.55 6.22
C ASN A 36 -7.75 11.47 5.64
N MET A 37 -8.18 10.20 5.48
CA MET A 37 -7.32 9.20 4.82
C MET A 37 -7.08 9.55 3.35
N CYS A 38 -8.12 9.94 2.62
CA CYS A 38 -8.03 10.45 1.26
C CYS A 38 -7.29 11.80 1.23
N GLU A 39 -7.55 12.71 2.17
CA GLU A 39 -6.88 14.01 2.24
C GLU A 39 -5.37 13.89 2.47
N ARG A 40 -4.94 12.99 3.36
CA ARG A 40 -3.52 12.67 3.59
C ARG A 40 -2.87 12.07 2.35
N PHE A 41 -3.60 11.17 1.68
CA PHE A 41 -3.14 10.60 0.41
C PHE A 41 -2.97 11.71 -0.64
N PHE A 42 -4.00 12.51 -0.91
CA PHE A 42 -3.94 13.59 -1.89
C PHE A 42 -2.96 14.72 -1.52
N SER A 43 -2.71 14.97 -0.24
CA SER A 43 -1.64 15.87 0.21
C SER A 43 -0.27 15.33 -0.18
N SER A 44 -0.06 14.02 -0.03
CA SER A 44 1.18 13.34 -0.43
C SER A 44 1.33 13.32 -1.96
N THR A 45 0.24 13.05 -2.68
CA THR A 45 0.12 13.15 -4.15
C THR A 45 0.54 14.54 -4.63
N LYS A 46 0.03 15.61 -3.99
CA LYS A 46 0.38 16.99 -4.32
C LYS A 46 1.87 17.27 -4.10
N LEU A 47 2.47 16.77 -3.02
CA LEU A 47 3.91 16.90 -2.78
C LEU A 47 4.74 16.12 -3.82
N ALA A 48 4.25 14.96 -4.23
CA ALA A 48 4.91 14.11 -5.22
C ALA A 48 4.83 14.69 -6.64
N ILE A 49 3.81 15.49 -6.97
CA ILE A 49 3.74 16.35 -8.16
C ILE A 49 4.49 17.65 -7.83
N GLY A 50 5.82 17.58 -7.80
CA GLY A 50 6.68 18.75 -7.64
C GLY A 50 7.21 19.26 -8.99
N ASP A 51 7.66 20.51 -9.02
CA ASP A 51 8.20 21.21 -10.22
C ASP A 51 9.33 20.45 -10.95
N ARG A 52 10.02 19.55 -10.25
CA ARG A 52 11.14 18.76 -10.82
C ARG A 52 10.71 17.42 -11.41
N ARG A 53 9.45 17.02 -11.27
CA ARG A 53 8.93 15.71 -11.71
C ARG A 53 7.98 15.82 -12.91
N CYS A 54 8.05 16.93 -13.65
CA CYS A 54 7.22 17.22 -14.82
C CYS A 54 7.40 16.25 -16.01
N SER A 55 8.46 15.43 -16.01
CA SER A 55 8.69 14.41 -17.05
C SER A 55 7.99 13.07 -16.77
N MET A 56 7.31 12.92 -15.63
CA MET A 56 6.60 11.69 -15.30
C MET A 56 5.22 11.68 -15.97
N THR A 57 4.89 10.59 -16.65
CA THR A 57 3.56 10.43 -17.25
C THR A 57 2.50 10.28 -16.13
N PRO A 58 1.25 10.70 -16.38
CA PRO A 58 0.16 10.51 -15.41
C PRO A 58 0.00 9.05 -14.97
N LYS A 59 0.15 8.10 -15.91
CA LYS A 59 0.11 6.66 -15.62
C LYS A 59 1.19 6.24 -14.62
N ASN A 60 2.46 6.60 -14.88
CA ASN A 60 3.56 6.22 -13.99
C ASN A 60 3.37 6.87 -12.60
N PHE A 61 2.84 8.08 -12.56
CA PHE A 61 2.52 8.75 -11.31
C PHE A 61 1.46 7.99 -10.50
N GLU A 62 0.35 7.61 -11.14
CA GLU A 62 -0.71 6.83 -10.50
C GLU A 62 -0.19 5.50 -9.97
N GLU A 63 0.63 4.79 -10.75
CA GLU A 63 1.26 3.52 -10.33
C GLU A 63 2.18 3.74 -9.11
N GLN A 64 3.01 4.77 -9.10
CA GLN A 64 3.88 5.10 -7.96
C GLN A 64 3.08 5.45 -6.71
N MET A 65 2.02 6.26 -6.84
CA MET A 65 1.15 6.61 -5.71
C MET A 65 0.35 5.41 -5.19
N PHE A 66 -0.09 4.52 -6.07
CA PHE A 66 -0.74 3.27 -5.69
C PHE A 66 0.20 2.38 -4.87
N LEU A 67 1.45 2.21 -5.32
CA LEU A 67 2.46 1.46 -4.57
C LEU A 67 2.74 2.10 -3.20
N HIS A 68 2.87 3.42 -3.15
CA HIS A 68 3.10 4.16 -1.90
C HIS A 68 1.96 4.01 -0.90
N ALA A 69 0.71 4.17 -1.33
CA ALA A 69 -0.46 3.99 -0.46
C ALA A 69 -0.55 2.58 0.14
N ASN A 70 -0.03 1.60 -0.58
CA ASN A 70 -0.05 0.19 -0.22
C ASN A 70 1.30 -0.33 0.30
N ILE A 71 2.24 0.55 0.69
CA ILE A 71 3.60 0.19 1.11
C ILE A 71 3.64 -0.86 2.23
N ASN A 72 2.62 -0.90 3.08
CA ASN A 72 2.52 -1.87 4.17
C ASN A 72 2.21 -3.31 3.72
N LEU A 73 1.89 -3.51 2.44
CA LEU A 73 1.53 -4.83 1.88
C LEU A 73 2.74 -5.60 1.33
N TRP A 74 3.82 -4.92 0.99
CA TRP A 74 5.00 -5.51 0.36
C TRP A 74 6.28 -5.13 1.12
N THR A 75 7.30 -5.97 1.00
CA THR A 75 8.62 -5.76 1.62
C THR A 75 9.70 -5.67 0.56
N ILE A 76 10.93 -5.33 0.96
CA ILE A 76 12.05 -5.24 0.03
C ILE A 76 12.37 -6.59 -0.62
N GLU A 77 12.13 -7.69 0.07
CA GLU A 77 12.30 -9.05 -0.45
C GLU A 77 11.31 -9.33 -1.59
N ASP A 78 10.07 -8.84 -1.50
CA ASP A 78 9.06 -8.98 -2.56
C ASP A 78 9.49 -8.23 -3.83
N VAL A 79 10.07 -7.02 -3.66
CA VAL A 79 10.59 -6.22 -4.77
C VAL A 79 11.76 -6.91 -5.43
N GLN A 80 12.70 -7.44 -4.63
CA GLN A 80 13.86 -8.17 -5.14
C GLN A 80 13.47 -9.41 -5.94
N GLU A 81 12.44 -10.14 -5.50
CA GLU A 81 11.92 -11.30 -6.26
C GLU A 81 11.27 -10.87 -7.57
N MET A 82 10.43 -9.83 -7.55
CA MET A 82 9.82 -9.30 -8.76
C MET A 82 10.87 -8.85 -9.78
N MET A 83 11.93 -8.17 -9.33
CA MET A 83 13.01 -7.73 -10.23
C MET A 83 13.73 -8.93 -10.87
N ARG A 84 13.97 -10.00 -10.11
CA ARG A 84 14.54 -11.26 -10.66
C ARG A 84 13.64 -11.97 -11.67
N SER A 85 12.32 -11.86 -11.52
CA SER A 85 11.37 -12.51 -12.44
C SER A 85 11.16 -11.74 -13.75
N VAL A 86 11.55 -10.47 -13.79
CA VAL A 86 11.42 -9.59 -14.94
C VAL A 86 12.68 -9.61 -15.82
N GLU A 87 13.83 -9.99 -15.24
CA GLU A 87 15.04 -10.41 -15.98
C GLU A 87 14.86 -11.77 -16.66
#